data_AF-A0A8B8HMT7-F1
#
_entry.id   AF-A0A8B8HMT7-F1
#
_cell.length_a   1.000
_cell.length_b   1.000
_cell.length_c   1.000
_cell.angle_alpha   90.00
_cell.angle_beta   90.00
_cell.angle_gamma   90.00
#
_symmetry.space_group_name_H-M   'P 1'
#
loop_
_entity.id
_entity.type
_entity.pdbx_description
1 polymer ?
#
loop_
_entity_poly.entity_id
_entity_poly.type
_entity_poly.pdbx_seq_one_letter_code
_entity_poly.pdbx_strand_id
1 'polypeptide(L)'
;MVLFIIFNILIYSHLLFGLNETFNYEKLHKFGLGRPIIYRNYNYAYPEELVTKRPDYIRSPYRNVYQGAIPNKGDRRVYNKRFQYKPQIMGHKIICKGVFDCTLTHLAIETNGSIPIIFRGGVGYKYFTIIIKADAGDELSGRVRAFCARVVSDKEN
;
A
#
# COMPACT_ATOMS: atom_id res chain seq x y z
N MET A 1 51.58 -44.04 -13.59
CA MET A 1 50.11 -44.17 -13.63
C MET A 1 49.45 -43.74 -12.31
N VAL A 2 49.90 -44.25 -11.15
CA VAL A 2 49.34 -43.90 -9.82
C VAL A 2 49.39 -42.39 -9.51
N LEU A 3 50.49 -41.71 -9.86
CA LEU A 3 50.64 -40.27 -9.63
C LEU A 3 49.60 -39.41 -10.37
N PHE A 4 49.19 -39.85 -11.55
CA PHE A 4 48.20 -39.15 -12.38
C PHE A 4 46.78 -39.30 -11.82
N ILE A 5 46.49 -40.44 -11.19
CA ILE A 5 45.21 -40.70 -10.51
C ILE A 5 45.10 -39.82 -9.26
N ILE A 6 46.17 -39.73 -8.46
CA ILE A 6 46.20 -38.87 -7.26
C ILE A 6 46.03 -37.40 -7.64
N PHE A 7 46.69 -36.94 -8.71
CA PHE A 7 46.56 -35.57 -9.20
C PHE A 7 45.14 -35.23 -9.65
N ASN A 8 44.46 -36.15 -10.36
CA ASN A 8 43.06 -35.94 -10.77
C ASN A 8 42.10 -35.93 -9.57
N ILE A 9 42.31 -36.77 -8.55
CA ILE A 9 41.51 -36.76 -7.32
C ILE A 9 41.67 -35.42 -6.57
N LEU A 10 42.89 -34.91 -6.47
CA LEU A 10 43.16 -33.61 -5.85
C LEU A 10 42.47 -32.46 -6.61
N ILE A 11 42.54 -32.44 -7.94
CA ILE A 11 41.81 -31.44 -8.75
C ILE A 11 40.30 -31.55 -8.51
N TYR A 12 39.74 -32.76 -8.55
CA TYR A 12 38.30 -32.95 -8.37
C TYR A 12 37.83 -32.50 -6.98
N SER A 13 38.61 -32.80 -5.94
CA SER A 13 38.32 -32.34 -4.57
C SER A 13 38.38 -30.82 -4.44
N HIS A 14 39.36 -30.17 -5.06
CA HIS A 14 39.46 -28.71 -5.06
C HIS A 14 38.31 -28.04 -5.83
N LEU A 15 37.88 -28.64 -6.94
CA LEU A 15 36.77 -28.12 -7.74
C LEU A 15 35.43 -28.23 -7.00
N LEU A 16 35.18 -29.37 -6.33
CA LEU A 16 34.01 -29.58 -5.48
C LEU A 16 33.97 -28.61 -4.29
N PHE A 17 35.12 -28.32 -3.68
CA PHE A 17 35.20 -27.37 -2.58
C PHE A 17 34.93 -25.93 -3.03
N GLY A 18 35.49 -25.50 -4.17
CA GLY A 18 35.26 -24.16 -4.73
C GLY A 18 33.82 -23.90 -5.20
N LEU A 19 33.13 -24.93 -5.72
CA LEU A 19 31.71 -24.83 -6.08
C LEU A 19 30.79 -24.67 -4.86
N ASN A 20 31.18 -25.25 -3.72
CA ASN A 20 30.39 -25.16 -2.50
C ASN A 20 30.50 -23.76 -1.85
N GLU A 21 31.67 -23.12 -1.95
CA GLU A 21 31.84 -21.74 -1.49
C GLU A 21 31.08 -20.72 -2.34
N THR A 22 31.04 -20.91 -3.66
CA THR A 22 30.27 -20.05 -4.58
C THR A 22 28.75 -20.22 -4.39
N PHE A 23 28.27 -21.45 -4.17
CA PHE A 23 26.86 -21.70 -3.87
C PHE A 23 26.43 -21.07 -2.53
N ASN A 24 27.29 -21.17 -1.49
CA ASN A 24 27.02 -20.52 -0.21
C ASN A 24 27.06 -18.99 -0.31
N TYR A 25 27.95 -18.43 -1.14
CA TYR A 25 28.02 -17.00 -1.42
C TYR A 25 26.73 -16.48 -2.07
N GLU A 26 26.25 -17.13 -3.13
CA GLU A 26 24.99 -16.73 -3.77
C GLU A 26 23.79 -16.86 -2.84
N LYS A 27 23.75 -17.92 -2.01
CA LYS A 27 22.67 -18.14 -1.05
C LYS A 27 22.65 -17.09 0.06
N LEU A 28 23.82 -16.70 0.58
CA LEU A 28 23.98 -15.64 1.58
C LEU A 28 23.54 -14.27 1.04
N HIS A 29 23.87 -13.95 -0.21
CA HIS A 29 23.63 -12.61 -0.78
C HIS A 29 22.27 -12.44 -1.47
N LYS A 30 21.72 -13.44 -2.15
CA LYS A 30 20.43 -13.32 -2.86
C LYS A 30 19.21 -13.56 -1.98
N PHE A 31 19.36 -14.33 -0.90
CA PHE A 31 18.24 -14.71 -0.01
C PHE A 31 18.28 -14.03 1.37
N GLY A 32 19.16 -13.04 1.58
CA GLY A 32 19.16 -12.19 2.77
C GLY A 32 19.52 -12.90 4.09
N LEU A 33 20.16 -14.07 4.02
CA LEU A 33 20.52 -14.89 5.18
C LEU A 33 21.90 -14.53 5.77
N GLY A 34 22.64 -13.63 5.15
CA GLY A 34 23.91 -13.09 5.64
C GLY A 34 23.79 -11.67 6.15
N ARG A 35 24.61 -11.29 7.16
CA ARG A 35 24.77 -9.88 7.50
C ARG A 35 25.34 -9.16 6.27
N PRO A 36 24.71 -8.07 5.79
CA PRO A 36 25.20 -7.38 4.60
C PRO A 36 26.62 -6.89 4.84
N ILE A 37 27.51 -7.12 3.88
CA ILE A 37 28.82 -6.45 3.83
C ILE A 37 28.51 -4.99 3.49
N ILE A 38 28.51 -4.12 4.50
CA ILE A 38 28.29 -2.69 4.33
C ILE A 38 29.55 -2.10 3.68
N TYR A 39 29.56 -2.01 2.35
CA TYR A 39 30.51 -1.16 1.64
C TYR A 39 30.15 0.29 1.90
N ARG A 40 30.80 0.85 2.92
CA ARG A 40 30.59 2.21 3.41
C ARG A 40 31.24 3.23 2.47
N ASN A 41 30.83 3.31 1.19
CA ASN A 41 31.09 4.48 0.33
C ASN A 41 30.47 4.49 -1.08
N TYR A 42 29.20 4.13 -1.26
CA TYR A 42 28.49 4.51 -2.50
C TYR A 42 27.08 4.96 -2.19
N ASN A 43 26.73 6.16 -2.66
CA ASN A 43 25.38 6.74 -2.68
C ASN A 43 24.48 5.97 -3.66
N TYR A 44 24.25 4.68 -3.41
CA TYR A 44 23.22 3.92 -4.09
C TYR A 44 21.90 4.14 -3.36
N ALA A 45 20.94 4.80 -4.02
CA ALA A 45 19.56 4.79 -3.58
C ALA A 45 19.02 3.37 -3.78
N TYR A 46 19.10 2.55 -2.73
CA TYR A 46 18.37 1.28 -2.69
C TYR A 46 16.87 1.57 -2.91
N PRO A 47 16.13 0.71 -3.62
CA PRO A 47 14.67 0.82 -3.63
C PRO A 47 14.19 0.80 -2.18
N GLU A 48 13.37 1.79 -1.83
CA GLU A 48 12.84 1.97 -0.47
C GLU A 48 12.26 0.64 0.02
N GLU A 49 12.63 0.22 1.24
CA GLU A 49 12.18 -1.07 1.78
C GLU A 49 10.65 -1.15 1.71
N LEU A 50 10.13 -2.26 1.19
CA LEU A 50 8.68 -2.53 1.24
C LEU A 50 8.23 -2.36 2.69
N VAL A 51 7.34 -1.41 2.93
CA VAL A 51 6.85 -1.01 4.26
C VAL A 51 6.40 -2.26 5.03
N THR A 52 7.29 -2.81 5.87
CA THR A 52 7.09 -4.06 6.63
C THR A 52 6.35 -3.81 7.94
N LYS A 53 6.40 -2.57 8.43
CA LYS A 53 5.58 -2.14 9.56
C LYS A 53 4.14 -1.98 9.07
N ARG A 54 3.23 -2.75 9.66
CA ARG A 54 1.80 -2.45 9.53
C ARG A 54 1.63 -0.99 9.96
N PRO A 55 1.09 -0.10 9.11
CA PRO A 55 0.92 1.30 9.48
C PRO A 55 0.13 1.37 10.78
N ASP A 56 0.63 2.14 11.75
CA ASP A 56 -0.08 2.37 13.00
C ASP A 56 -1.48 2.90 12.65
N TYR A 57 -2.48 2.22 13.20
CA TYR A 57 -3.87 2.57 12.95
C TYR A 57 -4.17 3.90 13.63
N ILE A 58 -4.14 4.99 12.86
CA ILE A 58 -4.57 6.30 13.34
C ILE A 58 -6.10 6.31 13.28
N ARG A 59 -6.75 6.19 14.45
CA ARG A 59 -8.20 6.43 14.58
C ARG A 59 -8.45 7.90 14.23
N SER A 60 -9.21 8.16 13.17
CA SER A 60 -9.68 9.53 12.90
C SER A 60 -10.49 10.02 14.10
N PRO A 61 -10.08 11.09 14.80
CA PRO A 61 -10.90 11.70 15.85
C PRO A 61 -12.07 12.49 15.26
N TYR A 62 -12.12 12.65 13.94
CA TYR A 62 -13.08 13.51 13.25
C TYR A 62 -14.28 12.71 12.73
N ARG A 63 -15.47 13.25 12.99
CA ARG A 63 -16.74 12.77 12.43
C ARG A 63 -16.79 12.86 10.91
N ASN A 64 -16.09 13.85 10.36
CA ASN A 64 -16.00 14.09 8.93
C ASN A 64 -14.54 14.17 8.51
N VAL A 65 -14.20 13.55 7.39
CA VAL A 65 -12.87 13.59 6.79
C VAL A 65 -13.00 14.14 5.37
N TYR A 66 -12.30 15.23 5.11
CA TYR A 66 -12.20 15.83 3.79
C TYR A 66 -10.75 15.75 3.33
N GLN A 67 -10.55 15.35 2.08
CA GLN A 67 -9.25 15.33 1.43
C GLN A 67 -9.29 16.14 0.15
N GLY A 68 -8.16 16.78 -0.15
CA GLY A 68 -7.97 17.58 -1.36
C GLY A 68 -8.51 19.00 -1.24
N ALA A 69 -8.43 19.71 -2.36
CA ALA A 69 -8.94 21.08 -2.46
C ALA A 69 -10.46 21.13 -2.29
N ILE A 70 -10.99 22.30 -1.97
CA ILE A 70 -12.43 22.55 -1.95
C ILE A 70 -12.98 22.25 -3.36
N PRO A 71 -14.02 21.42 -3.50
CA PRO A 71 -14.52 21.04 -4.81
C PRO A 71 -15.00 22.28 -5.56
N ASN A 72 -14.48 22.47 -6.77
CA ASN A 72 -14.88 23.58 -7.61
C ASN A 72 -16.30 23.33 -8.15
N LYS A 73 -17.04 24.41 -8.48
CA LYS A 73 -18.40 24.30 -9.05
C LYS A 73 -18.48 23.44 -10.33
N GLY A 74 -17.35 23.20 -11.00
CA GLY A 74 -17.25 22.35 -12.19
C GLY A 74 -16.81 20.91 -11.94
N ASP A 75 -16.42 20.55 -10.73
CA ASP A 75 -15.89 19.21 -10.45
C ASP A 75 -16.97 18.13 -10.60
N ARG A 76 -16.61 17.05 -11.28
CA ARG A 76 -17.54 15.96 -11.57
C ARG A 76 -17.55 14.99 -10.39
N ARG A 77 -18.72 14.82 -9.78
CA ARG A 77 -18.92 13.77 -8.77
C ARG A 77 -18.91 12.40 -9.45
N VAL A 78 -17.95 11.56 -9.06
CA VAL A 78 -17.79 10.20 -9.60
C VAL A 78 -18.23 9.11 -8.62
N TYR A 79 -18.35 9.45 -7.34
CA TYR A 79 -18.86 8.53 -6.33
C TYR A 79 -19.80 9.25 -5.37
N ASN A 80 -20.90 8.60 -4.99
CA ASN A 80 -21.86 9.11 -4.03
C ASN A 80 -22.60 7.95 -3.36
N LYS A 81 -22.16 7.56 -2.17
CA LYS A 81 -22.82 6.52 -1.39
C LYS A 81 -23.29 7.09 -0.06
N ARG A 82 -24.60 7.07 0.15
CA ARG A 82 -25.21 7.28 1.47
C ARG A 82 -25.35 5.92 2.15
N PHE A 83 -25.21 5.90 3.47
CA PHE A 83 -25.42 4.70 4.25
C PHE A 83 -26.11 5.04 5.58
N GLN A 84 -26.94 4.13 6.04
CA GLN A 84 -27.63 4.21 7.32
C GLN A 84 -27.89 2.79 7.79
N TYR A 85 -27.15 2.36 8.80
CA TYR A 85 -27.25 1.05 9.40
C TYR A 85 -27.60 1.19 10.86
N LYS A 86 -28.64 0.45 11.27
CA LYS A 86 -29.07 0.38 12.66
C LYS A 86 -27.93 -0.12 13.57
N PRO A 87 -27.96 0.24 14.87
CA PRO A 87 -27.09 -0.35 15.88
C PRO A 87 -27.02 -1.87 15.84
N GLN A 88 -25.82 -2.43 16.02
CA GLN A 88 -25.60 -3.87 16.16
C GLN A 88 -24.88 -4.19 17.48
N ILE A 89 -25.20 -5.34 18.06
CA ILE A 89 -24.69 -5.77 19.38
C ILE A 89 -23.17 -5.98 19.37
N MET A 90 -22.59 -6.39 18.24
CA MET A 90 -21.14 -6.65 18.13
C MET A 90 -20.36 -5.52 17.43
N GLY A 91 -21.04 -4.42 17.09
CA GLY A 91 -20.53 -3.40 16.18
C GLY A 91 -20.53 -3.88 14.72
N HIS A 92 -20.24 -2.97 13.80
CA HIS A 92 -20.28 -3.27 12.37
C HIS A 92 -19.40 -2.36 11.54
N LYS A 93 -19.15 -2.79 10.30
CA LYS A 93 -18.32 -2.03 9.36
C LYS A 93 -18.93 -1.97 7.97
N ILE A 94 -18.60 -0.92 7.24
CA ILE A 94 -18.88 -0.79 5.82
C ILE A 94 -17.59 -0.59 5.05
N ILE A 95 -17.59 -1.09 3.82
CA ILE A 95 -16.49 -0.91 2.89
C ILE A 95 -17.03 -0.17 1.67
N CYS A 96 -16.44 1.00 1.40
CA CYS A 96 -16.69 1.80 0.22
C CYS A 96 -15.44 1.74 -0.64
N LYS A 97 -15.56 1.24 -1.87
CA LYS A 97 -14.44 1.13 -2.81
C LYS A 97 -14.86 1.68 -4.17
N GLY A 98 -13.92 2.25 -4.89
CA GLY A 98 -14.13 2.75 -6.24
C GLY A 98 -12.83 2.81 -7.03
N VAL A 99 -12.91 2.53 -8.32
CA VAL A 99 -11.85 2.72 -9.33
C VAL A 99 -12.45 3.60 -10.41
N PHE A 100 -11.71 4.61 -10.84
CA PHE A 100 -12.20 5.68 -11.70
C PHE A 100 -11.19 5.96 -12.82
N ASP A 101 -11.67 6.41 -13.97
CA ASP A 101 -10.80 6.73 -15.10
C ASP A 101 -10.01 8.04 -14.91
N CYS A 102 -10.40 8.83 -13.92
CA CYS A 102 -9.82 10.13 -13.57
C CYS A 102 -9.18 10.12 -12.19
N THR A 103 -8.17 10.97 -12.02
CA THR A 103 -7.56 11.22 -10.72
C THR A 103 -8.53 12.01 -9.84
N LEU A 104 -8.73 11.54 -8.62
CA LEU A 104 -9.62 12.18 -7.66
C LEU A 104 -9.01 13.48 -7.16
N THR A 105 -9.80 14.55 -7.17
CA THR A 105 -9.42 15.88 -6.67
C THR A 105 -9.94 16.16 -5.28
N HIS A 106 -11.12 15.62 -4.97
CA HIS A 106 -11.76 15.83 -3.68
C HIS A 106 -12.44 14.56 -3.20
N LEU A 107 -12.34 14.30 -1.90
CA LEU A 107 -13.06 13.23 -1.22
C LEU A 107 -13.65 13.77 0.08
N ALA A 108 -14.94 13.54 0.27
CA ALA A 108 -15.69 13.90 1.47
C ALA A 108 -16.31 12.65 2.09
N ILE A 109 -16.00 12.41 3.36
CA ILE A 109 -16.57 11.36 4.18
C ILE A 109 -17.25 12.06 5.36
N GLU A 110 -18.56 11.93 5.43
CA GLU A 110 -19.38 12.55 6.47
C GLU A 110 -20.04 11.46 7.30
N THR A 111 -19.91 11.49 8.62
CA THR A 111 -20.53 10.51 9.52
C THR A 111 -21.20 11.20 10.70
N ASN A 112 -22.27 10.60 11.23
CA ASN A 112 -23.05 11.20 12.32
C ASN A 112 -22.43 11.00 13.72
N GLY A 113 -21.27 10.35 13.84
CA GLY A 113 -20.60 10.06 15.10
C GLY A 113 -19.08 10.04 14.98
N SER A 114 -18.36 9.86 16.09
CA SER A 114 -16.89 9.73 16.08
C SER A 114 -16.47 8.32 15.69
N ILE A 115 -16.74 8.00 14.43
CA ILE A 115 -16.65 6.65 13.89
C ILE A 115 -15.27 6.48 13.25
N PRO A 116 -14.50 5.44 13.61
CA PRO A 116 -13.22 5.19 12.97
C PRO A 116 -13.32 5.00 11.46
N ILE A 117 -12.50 5.76 10.72
CA ILE A 117 -12.40 5.74 9.26
C ILE A 117 -10.97 5.32 8.87
N ILE A 118 -10.86 4.20 8.16
CA ILE A 118 -9.60 3.74 7.55
C ILE A 118 -9.65 4.07 6.07
N PHE A 119 -8.52 4.55 5.56
CA PHE A 119 -8.43 4.98 4.19
C PHE A 119 -7.22 4.44 3.44
N ARG A 120 -7.41 4.13 2.16
CA ARG A 120 -6.35 3.77 1.21
C ARG A 120 -6.67 4.38 -0.16
N GLY A 121 -5.67 4.92 -0.85
CA GLY A 121 -5.84 5.62 -2.13
C GLY A 121 -6.31 7.05 -1.92
N GLY A 122 -7.27 7.53 -2.74
CA GLY A 122 -7.93 8.82 -2.54
C GLY A 122 -7.59 9.93 -3.49
N VAL A 123 -7.58 11.15 -2.95
CA VAL A 123 -7.14 12.32 -3.70
C VAL A 123 -5.72 12.11 -4.21
N GLY A 124 -5.49 12.41 -5.49
CA GLY A 124 -4.23 12.11 -6.19
C GLY A 124 -4.17 10.69 -6.77
N TYR A 125 -5.13 9.82 -6.45
CA TYR A 125 -5.23 8.47 -7.01
C TYR A 125 -6.48 8.30 -7.89
N LYS A 126 -6.45 7.27 -8.73
CA LYS A 126 -7.60 6.81 -9.53
C LYS A 126 -8.51 5.83 -8.80
N TYR A 127 -8.24 5.56 -7.53
CA TYR A 127 -9.01 4.61 -6.73
C TYR A 127 -9.08 5.06 -5.28
N PHE A 128 -10.06 4.54 -4.55
CA PHE A 128 -10.03 4.58 -3.09
C PHE A 128 -10.62 3.29 -2.49
N THR A 129 -10.23 3.02 -1.25
CA THR A 129 -10.90 2.10 -0.34
C THR A 129 -11.05 2.78 1.02
N ILE A 130 -12.29 2.92 1.47
CA ILE A 130 -12.68 3.50 2.74
C ILE A 130 -13.35 2.39 3.55
N ILE A 131 -12.91 2.19 4.79
CA ILE A 131 -13.56 1.29 5.74
C ILE A 131 -14.01 2.14 6.91
N ILE A 132 -15.32 2.14 7.18
CA ILE A 132 -15.91 2.88 8.29
C ILE A 132 -16.45 1.87 9.29
N LYS A 133 -16.07 1.98 10.56
CA LYS A 133 -16.39 1.00 11.62
C LYS A 133 -17.11 1.66 12.77
N ALA A 134 -18.28 1.16 13.14
CA ALA A 134 -19.00 1.54 14.35
C ALA A 134 -18.79 0.51 15.46
N ASP A 135 -18.77 0.99 16.70
CA ASP A 135 -18.65 0.15 17.89
C ASP A 135 -20.01 -0.51 18.21
N ALA A 136 -20.02 -1.43 19.18
CA ALA A 136 -21.24 -2.11 19.60
C ALA A 136 -22.29 -1.13 20.13
N GLY A 137 -23.53 -1.25 19.67
CA GLY A 137 -24.64 -0.38 20.06
C GLY A 137 -24.70 0.97 19.34
N ASP A 138 -23.71 1.31 18.51
CA ASP A 138 -23.69 2.57 17.76
C ASP A 138 -24.37 2.45 16.40
N GLU A 139 -25.07 3.50 15.98
CA GLU A 139 -25.54 3.62 14.60
C GLU A 139 -24.37 3.92 13.65
N LEU A 140 -24.40 3.35 12.45
CA LEU A 140 -23.46 3.72 11.39
C LEU A 140 -24.20 4.41 10.25
N SER A 141 -24.22 5.73 10.28
CA SER A 141 -24.83 6.56 9.24
C SER A 141 -23.91 7.69 8.76
N GLY A 142 -24.06 8.00 7.48
CA GLY A 142 -23.20 8.96 6.81
C GLY A 142 -23.25 8.92 5.29
N ARG A 143 -22.25 9.56 4.69
CA ARG A 143 -22.13 9.73 3.24
C ARG A 143 -20.67 9.76 2.82
N VAL A 144 -20.38 9.12 1.69
CA VAL A 144 -19.08 9.18 1.02
C VAL A 144 -19.28 9.78 -0.37
N ARG A 145 -18.52 10.83 -0.69
CA ARG A 145 -18.54 11.50 -1.99
C ARG A 145 -17.12 11.66 -2.51
N ALA A 146 -16.90 11.31 -3.78
CA ALA A 146 -15.63 11.54 -4.46
C ALA A 146 -15.84 12.30 -5.76
N PHE A 147 -14.89 13.15 -6.10
CA PHE A 147 -14.94 14.05 -7.25
C PHE A 147 -13.64 13.98 -8.04
N CYS A 148 -13.76 14.18 -9.34
CA CYS A 148 -12.64 14.43 -10.24
C CYS A 148 -12.71 15.87 -10.76
N ALA A 149 -11.55 16.38 -11.18
CA ALA A 149 -11.48 17.62 -11.95
C ALA A 149 -12.42 17.56 -13.15
N ARG A 150 -12.98 18.71 -13.51
CA ARG A 150 -13.63 18.86 -14.81
C ARG A 150 -12.60 18.55 -15.90
N VAL A 151 -12.95 17.66 -16.82
CA VAL A 151 -12.22 17.57 -18.09
C VAL A 151 -12.58 18.83 -18.86
N VAL A 152 -11.68 19.81 -18.87
CA VAL A 152 -11.74 20.85 -19.89
C VAL A 152 -11.29 20.15 -21.15
N SER A 153 -12.25 19.68 -21.94
CA SER A 153 -11.98 19.35 -23.33
C SER A 153 -11.53 20.66 -23.96
N ASP A 154 -10.23 20.80 -24.24
CA ASP A 154 -9.75 21.84 -25.13
C ASP A 154 -10.62 21.74 -26.38
N LYS A 155 -11.41 22.78 -26.63
CA LYS A 155 -12.11 22.89 -27.89
C LYS A 155 -11.00 23.00 -28.94
N GLU A 156 -10.85 21.96 -29.76
CA GLU A 156 -10.29 22.15 -31.09
C GLU A 156 -11.18 23.17 -31.81
N ASN A 157 -10.55 24.28 -32.20
CA ASN A 157 -11.02 25.41 -33.03
C ASN A 157 -11.84 26.51 -32.36
#